data_AF-A0A9D5T7Z7-F1
#
_entry.id   AF-A0A9D5T7Z7-F1
#
_cell.length_a   1.000
_cell.length_b   1.000
_cell.length_c   1.000
_cell.angle_alpha   90.00
_cell.angle_beta   90.00
_cell.angle_gamma   90.00
#
_symmetry.space_group_name_H-M   'P 1'
#
loop_
_entity.id
_entity.type
_entity.pdbx_description
1 polymer ?
#
loop_
_entity_poly.entity_id
_entity_poly.type
_entity_poly.pdbx_seq_one_letter_code
_entity_poly.pdbx_strand_id
1 'polypeptide(L)'
;MKTVKRTCFIFLLCAALLWVELSVAAAVGNNSKISELASGINAVVVYDLSDGKTIYEKNEKQRISVASTTKLMTSLVALRYMSPDYVITVGDEIYMRQPNSSVALISKGHKLKLRTLIAALLLPSGNDAAYTVAVNVARHHSGDSSMSNADAVTYFCSLMNAYAKELGCKNTSFVNPEGWDNDKHYSTAEDMALIAIEATKNVFITSTASIQQKRFTFYSGEWIIWENTNLLLDPSSSYYCEYATGLKTGTTDSAGKCLVATAEKDGKNILVLAYGAKTETDRFQRVKEIIEFVLTAPFLGDIDCDGAVSAADARFVLRASVLLEEITDDILERGDIDRSGSLSSGDARMILRASVGLEKL
;
A
#
# COMPACT_ATOMS: atom_id res chain seq x y z
N MET A 1 -0.64 -54.09 20.51
CA MET A 1 -1.07 -52.68 20.77
C MET A 1 0.04 -51.64 20.67
N LYS A 2 1.32 -51.92 20.99
CA LYS A 2 2.42 -50.93 20.85
C LYS A 2 2.82 -50.64 19.39
N THR A 3 2.68 -51.60 18.49
CA THR A 3 3.05 -51.49 17.06
C THR A 3 2.06 -50.64 16.26
N VAL A 4 0.75 -50.83 16.45
CA VAL A 4 -0.31 -50.06 15.76
C VAL A 4 -0.26 -48.56 16.11
N LYS A 5 0.05 -48.21 17.36
CA LYS A 5 0.22 -46.81 17.78
C LYS A 5 1.44 -46.15 17.13
N ARG A 6 2.51 -46.90 16.82
CA ARG A 6 3.69 -46.38 16.10
C ARG A 6 3.39 -46.13 14.62
N THR A 7 2.63 -47.01 13.98
CA THR A 7 2.30 -46.87 12.54
C THR A 7 1.34 -45.71 12.26
N CYS A 8 0.33 -45.49 13.11
CA CYS A 8 -0.56 -44.32 12.99
C CYS A 8 0.16 -42.99 13.24
N PHE A 9 1.14 -42.96 14.15
CA PHE A 9 1.92 -41.75 14.44
C PHE A 9 2.85 -41.37 13.28
N ILE A 10 3.44 -42.36 12.60
CA ILE A 10 4.25 -42.15 11.39
C ILE A 10 3.39 -41.65 10.23
N PHE A 11 2.18 -42.19 10.04
CA PHE A 11 1.25 -41.73 9.01
C PHE A 11 0.78 -40.28 9.22
N LEU A 12 0.50 -39.89 10.47
CA LEU A 12 0.16 -38.51 10.83
C LEU A 12 1.34 -37.55 10.67
N LEU A 13 2.57 -37.98 10.97
CA LEU A 13 3.78 -37.17 10.74
C LEU A 13 4.08 -36.99 9.25
N CYS A 14 3.93 -38.04 8.44
CA CYS A 14 4.10 -37.96 6.99
C CYS A 14 3.01 -37.08 6.34
N ALA A 15 1.76 -37.18 6.80
CA ALA A 15 0.68 -36.29 6.37
C ALA A 15 0.98 -34.83 6.74
N ALA A 16 1.48 -34.55 7.96
CA ALA A 16 1.86 -33.21 8.37
C ALA A 16 3.09 -32.65 7.62
N LEU A 17 4.08 -33.49 7.27
CA LEU A 17 5.23 -33.10 6.45
C LEU A 17 4.83 -32.82 4.99
N LEU A 18 3.94 -33.65 4.42
CA LEU A 18 3.32 -33.39 3.12
C LEU A 18 2.50 -32.08 3.13
N TRP A 19 1.79 -31.76 4.21
CA TRP A 19 1.06 -30.50 4.36
C TRP A 19 1.97 -29.26 4.36
N VAL A 20 3.17 -29.34 4.96
CA VAL A 20 4.14 -28.24 4.96
C VAL A 20 4.74 -28.02 3.57
N GLU A 21 5.11 -29.08 2.85
CA GLU A 21 5.67 -28.96 1.49
C GLU A 21 4.67 -28.36 0.48
N LEU A 22 3.38 -28.64 0.68
CA LEU A 22 2.27 -28.21 -0.18
C LEU A 22 1.91 -26.74 -0.07
N SER A 23 1.88 -26.21 1.15
CA SER A 23 1.61 -24.79 1.40
C SER A 23 2.71 -23.89 0.78
N VAL A 24 3.92 -24.42 0.66
CA VAL A 24 5.05 -23.72 0.05
C VAL A 24 4.88 -23.60 -1.48
N ALA A 25 4.33 -24.60 -2.16
CA ALA A 25 4.29 -24.63 -3.63
C ALA A 25 3.34 -23.62 -4.29
N ALA A 26 2.13 -23.40 -3.75
CA ALA A 26 1.17 -22.42 -4.26
C ALA A 26 1.64 -20.97 -4.00
N ALA A 27 2.18 -20.72 -2.81
CA ALA A 27 2.85 -19.46 -2.49
C ALA A 27 4.03 -19.17 -3.45
N VAL A 28 4.78 -20.21 -3.84
CA VAL A 28 5.90 -20.10 -4.80
C VAL A 28 5.44 -19.72 -6.22
N GLY A 29 4.26 -20.18 -6.68
CA GLY A 29 3.71 -19.86 -8.00
C GLY A 29 3.37 -18.37 -8.16
N ASN A 30 2.55 -17.84 -7.25
CA ASN A 30 2.14 -16.43 -7.24
C ASN A 30 3.32 -15.48 -7.02
N ASN A 31 4.24 -15.86 -6.12
CA ASN A 31 5.46 -15.08 -5.89
C ASN A 31 6.36 -15.01 -7.13
N SER A 32 6.38 -16.06 -7.97
CA SER A 32 7.17 -16.04 -9.21
C SER A 32 6.65 -15.02 -10.22
N LYS A 33 5.33 -14.89 -10.38
CA LYS A 33 4.74 -13.92 -11.31
C LYS A 33 4.88 -12.49 -10.80
N ILE A 34 4.56 -12.24 -9.52
CA ILE A 34 4.75 -10.92 -8.91
C ILE A 34 6.23 -10.51 -8.98
N SER A 35 7.17 -11.45 -8.80
CA SER A 35 8.60 -11.19 -8.96
C SER A 35 8.99 -10.76 -10.38
N GLU A 36 8.39 -11.35 -11.41
CA GLU A 36 8.59 -10.95 -12.81
C GLU A 36 8.08 -9.53 -13.04
N LEU A 37 6.85 -9.24 -12.60
CA LEU A 37 6.21 -7.92 -12.71
C LEU A 37 7.02 -6.85 -11.95
N ALA A 38 7.51 -7.18 -10.76
CA ALA A 38 8.35 -6.32 -9.92
C ALA A 38 9.80 -6.12 -10.46
N SER A 39 10.14 -6.66 -11.63
CA SER A 39 11.52 -6.70 -12.13
C SER A 39 12.26 -5.35 -12.18
N GLY A 40 11.68 -4.21 -12.48
CA GLY A 40 12.42 -2.92 -12.59
C GLY A 40 12.55 -2.14 -11.27
N ILE A 41 12.08 -2.71 -10.17
CA ILE A 41 11.83 -2.01 -8.90
C ILE A 41 12.79 -2.54 -7.83
N ASN A 42 13.45 -1.65 -7.08
CA ASN A 42 14.44 -2.06 -6.10
C ASN A 42 13.82 -2.84 -4.93
N ALA A 43 12.77 -2.29 -4.31
CA ALA A 43 12.08 -2.93 -3.20
C ALA A 43 10.56 -2.88 -3.38
N VAL A 44 9.89 -3.98 -3.05
CA VAL A 44 8.43 -4.13 -3.20
C VAL A 44 7.83 -4.82 -1.99
N VAL A 45 6.66 -4.37 -1.55
CA VAL A 45 5.79 -5.08 -0.60
C VAL A 45 4.38 -5.09 -1.16
N VAL A 46 3.74 -6.25 -1.19
CA VAL A 46 2.32 -6.43 -1.48
C VAL A 46 1.68 -7.02 -0.23
N TYR A 47 0.66 -6.36 0.30
CA TYR A 47 0.03 -6.71 1.57
C TYR A 47 -1.49 -6.76 1.41
N ASP A 48 -2.11 -7.80 1.94
CA ASP A 48 -3.56 -7.91 2.06
C ASP A 48 -4.02 -7.16 3.32
N LEU A 49 -4.72 -6.04 3.12
CA LEU A 49 -5.25 -5.23 4.21
C LEU A 49 -6.46 -5.89 4.89
N SER A 50 -7.19 -6.75 4.17
CA SER A 50 -8.36 -7.48 4.66
C SER A 50 -7.91 -8.59 5.62
N ASP A 51 -6.85 -9.30 5.22
CA ASP A 51 -6.37 -10.50 5.91
C ASP A 51 -5.21 -10.25 6.87
N GLY A 52 -4.59 -9.07 6.77
CA GLY A 52 -3.47 -8.67 7.60
C GLY A 52 -2.16 -9.42 7.30
N LYS A 53 -1.97 -9.88 6.05
CA LYS A 53 -0.82 -10.73 5.66
C LYS A 53 -0.05 -10.13 4.48
N THR A 54 1.27 -10.31 4.51
CA THR A 54 2.12 -10.02 3.34
C THR A 54 1.91 -11.09 2.28
N ILE A 55 1.58 -10.67 1.06
CA ILE A 55 1.44 -11.52 -0.13
C ILE A 55 2.81 -11.72 -0.78
N TYR A 56 3.57 -10.64 -0.95
CA TYR A 56 4.87 -10.66 -1.61
C TYR A 56 5.81 -9.61 -1.02
N GLU A 57 7.09 -9.94 -0.94
CA GLU A 57 8.15 -9.03 -0.50
C GLU A 57 9.42 -9.20 -1.36
N LYS A 58 10.07 -8.07 -1.64
CA LYS A 58 11.35 -7.99 -2.34
C LYS A 58 12.19 -6.91 -1.70
N ASN A 59 13.38 -7.28 -1.20
CA ASN A 59 14.34 -6.36 -0.57
C ASN A 59 13.69 -5.47 0.51
N GLU A 60 12.70 -6.00 1.22
CA GLU A 60 11.83 -5.26 2.12
C GLU A 60 12.56 -4.69 3.33
N LYS A 61 13.62 -5.36 3.78
CA LYS A 61 14.51 -4.93 4.87
C LYS A 61 15.66 -4.03 4.42
N GLN A 62 15.82 -3.80 3.11
CA GLN A 62 16.88 -2.95 2.61
C GLN A 62 16.59 -1.49 2.95
N ARG A 63 17.63 -0.76 3.38
CA ARG A 63 17.57 0.68 3.58
C ARG A 63 17.35 1.38 2.24
N ILE A 64 16.34 2.23 2.18
CA ILE A 64 15.93 2.97 0.98
C ILE A 64 15.70 4.45 1.31
N SER A 65 15.90 5.31 0.31
CA SER A 65 15.32 6.65 0.30
C SER A 65 13.84 6.56 -0.06
N VAL A 66 13.00 7.27 0.67
CA VAL A 66 11.53 7.11 0.59
C VAL A 66 10.83 8.26 -0.16
N ALA A 67 11.57 9.30 -0.53
CA ALA A 67 11.05 10.48 -1.20
C ALA A 67 9.76 11.01 -0.51
N SER A 68 8.85 11.62 -1.28
CA SER A 68 7.60 12.17 -0.75
C SER A 68 6.62 11.17 -0.14
N THR A 69 6.89 9.85 -0.14
CA THR A 69 6.08 8.90 0.63
C THR A 69 6.21 9.15 2.14
N THR A 70 7.27 9.84 2.59
CA THR A 70 7.41 10.45 3.93
C THR A 70 6.18 11.26 4.36
N LYS A 71 5.48 11.90 3.42
CA LYS A 71 4.32 12.75 3.72
C LYS A 71 3.13 11.96 4.30
N LEU A 72 3.13 10.63 4.20
CA LEU A 72 2.21 9.76 4.93
C LEU A 72 2.45 9.86 6.45
N MET A 73 3.70 9.75 6.90
CA MET A 73 4.07 9.96 8.30
C MET A 73 3.80 11.40 8.75
N THR A 74 4.13 12.39 7.92
CA THR A 74 3.82 13.81 8.22
C THR A 74 2.32 14.02 8.44
N SER A 75 1.48 13.41 7.60
CA SER A 75 0.01 13.51 7.72
C SER A 75 -0.50 12.82 8.97
N LEU A 76 0.00 11.62 9.26
CA LEU A 76 -0.33 10.84 10.46
C LEU A 76 0.00 11.60 11.74
N VAL A 77 1.22 12.15 11.86
CA VAL A 77 1.64 12.94 13.03
C VAL A 77 0.80 14.20 13.15
N ALA A 78 0.56 14.92 12.06
CA ALA A 78 -0.23 16.15 12.10
C ALA A 78 -1.66 15.91 12.60
N LEU A 79 -2.33 14.88 12.07
CA LEU A 79 -3.70 14.53 12.46
C LEU A 79 -3.78 13.96 13.88
N ARG A 80 -2.67 13.45 14.43
CA ARG A 80 -2.59 12.99 15.82
C ARG A 80 -2.53 14.13 16.83
N TYR A 81 -1.87 15.23 16.48
CA TYR A 81 -1.57 16.32 17.43
C TYR A 81 -2.31 17.63 17.16
N MET A 82 -3.05 17.73 16.06
CA MET A 82 -3.78 18.94 15.71
C MET A 82 -5.11 18.60 15.02
N SER A 83 -6.17 19.31 15.43
CA SER A 83 -7.48 19.15 14.81
C SER A 83 -7.43 19.43 13.31
N PRO A 84 -8.09 18.62 12.46
CA PRO A 84 -8.21 18.90 11.03
C PRO A 84 -8.85 20.26 10.71
N ASP A 85 -9.62 20.84 11.65
CA ASP A 85 -10.23 22.16 11.53
C ASP A 85 -9.38 23.33 12.02
N TYR A 86 -8.23 23.06 12.62
CA TYR A 86 -7.34 24.11 13.09
C TYR A 86 -6.86 24.97 11.91
N VAL A 87 -7.00 26.28 12.05
CA VAL A 87 -6.62 27.25 11.02
C VAL A 87 -5.15 27.63 11.22
N ILE A 88 -4.35 27.34 10.21
CA ILE A 88 -2.93 27.67 10.14
C ILE A 88 -2.75 28.91 9.26
N THR A 89 -1.91 29.83 9.72
CA THR A 89 -1.40 30.92 8.87
C THR A 89 -0.03 30.52 8.35
N VAL A 90 0.12 30.49 7.03
CA VAL A 90 1.39 30.14 6.36
C VAL A 90 2.43 31.23 6.65
N GLY A 91 3.59 30.85 7.18
CA GLY A 91 4.70 31.73 7.47
C GLY A 91 5.87 31.58 6.49
N ASP A 92 7.07 31.99 6.93
CA ASP A 92 8.30 31.91 6.13
C ASP A 92 8.85 30.47 6.01
N GLU A 93 8.28 29.50 6.71
CA GLU A 93 8.70 28.10 6.67
C GLU A 93 8.57 27.48 5.27
N ILE A 94 7.70 28.02 4.41
CA ILE A 94 7.57 27.58 3.01
C ILE A 94 8.87 27.74 2.21
N TYR A 95 9.76 28.64 2.63
CA TYR A 95 11.05 28.88 1.98
C TYR A 95 12.13 27.88 2.40
N MET A 96 11.84 26.97 3.35
CA MET A 96 12.77 25.89 3.74
C MET A 96 12.80 24.73 2.74
N ARG A 97 11.81 24.66 1.83
CA ARG A 97 11.75 23.65 0.78
C ARG A 97 12.91 23.80 -0.20
N GLN A 98 13.34 22.67 -0.77
CA GLN A 98 14.43 22.66 -1.73
C GLN A 98 14.03 23.26 -3.08
N PRO A 99 14.93 23.97 -3.80
CA PRO A 99 14.66 24.47 -5.14
C PRO A 99 14.16 23.36 -6.08
N ASN A 100 13.21 23.69 -6.96
CA ASN A 100 12.60 22.76 -7.94
C ASN A 100 11.85 21.55 -7.35
N SER A 101 11.65 21.50 -6.04
CA SER A 101 10.74 20.52 -5.43
C SER A 101 9.27 20.82 -5.72
N SER A 102 8.42 19.80 -5.61
CA SER A 102 6.97 19.92 -5.75
C SER A 102 6.38 20.91 -4.73
N VAL A 103 5.46 21.77 -5.18
CA VAL A 103 4.83 22.80 -4.35
C VAL A 103 3.34 22.79 -4.52
N ALA A 104 2.62 23.11 -3.45
CA ALA A 104 1.19 23.34 -3.46
C ALA A 104 0.83 24.78 -3.85
N LEU A 105 1.83 25.65 -4.04
CA LEU A 105 1.67 27.06 -4.42
C LEU A 105 0.90 27.85 -3.34
N ILE A 106 1.17 27.55 -2.07
CA ILE A 106 0.68 28.37 -0.96
C ILE A 106 1.67 29.52 -0.69
N SER A 107 1.13 30.69 -0.32
CA SER A 107 1.94 31.89 -0.07
C SER A 107 1.88 32.28 1.40
N LYS A 108 2.93 32.96 1.87
CA LYS A 108 2.98 33.58 3.20
C LYS A 108 1.73 34.44 3.42
N GLY A 109 1.11 34.28 4.59
CA GLY A 109 -0.12 34.97 4.97
C GLY A 109 -1.41 34.23 4.58
N HIS A 110 -1.35 33.21 3.72
CA HIS A 110 -2.51 32.37 3.47
C HIS A 110 -2.99 31.72 4.77
N LYS A 111 -4.32 31.66 4.94
CA LYS A 111 -4.96 30.95 6.04
C LYS A 111 -5.67 29.72 5.48
N LEU A 112 -5.27 28.54 5.96
CA LEU A 112 -5.83 27.26 5.55
C LEU A 112 -6.12 26.40 6.77
N LYS A 113 -7.17 25.60 6.73
CA LYS A 113 -7.37 24.55 7.73
C LYS A 113 -6.32 23.44 7.54
N LEU A 114 -5.95 22.74 8.62
CA LEU A 114 -5.05 21.59 8.53
C LEU A 114 -5.54 20.57 7.49
N ARG A 115 -6.85 20.27 7.44
CA ARG A 115 -7.45 19.39 6.41
C ARG A 115 -7.08 19.79 4.97
N THR A 116 -6.98 21.09 4.68
CA THR A 116 -6.59 21.59 3.36
C THR A 116 -5.09 21.43 3.13
N LEU A 117 -4.27 21.65 4.16
CA LEU A 117 -2.84 21.40 4.09
C LEU A 117 -2.50 19.91 3.92
N ILE A 118 -3.24 19.00 4.56
CA ILE A 118 -3.09 17.56 4.30
C ILE A 118 -3.43 17.23 2.84
N ALA A 119 -4.47 17.84 2.25
CA ALA A 119 -4.71 17.70 0.82
C ALA A 119 -3.54 18.23 -0.03
N ALA A 120 -2.95 19.36 0.36
CA ALA A 120 -1.75 19.91 -0.28
C ALA A 120 -0.54 18.96 -0.18
N LEU A 121 -0.42 18.16 0.89
CA LEU A 121 0.61 17.12 1.02
C LEU A 121 0.36 15.93 0.11
N LEU A 122 -0.89 15.47 0.01
CA LEU A 122 -1.21 14.17 -0.58
C LEU A 122 -1.46 14.26 -2.09
N LEU A 123 -2.09 15.35 -2.57
CA LEU A 123 -2.43 15.51 -3.99
C LEU A 123 -1.21 16.01 -4.80
N PRO A 124 -0.79 17.28 -4.71
CA PRO A 124 0.31 17.81 -5.52
C PRO A 124 1.68 17.53 -4.91
N SER A 125 1.75 16.81 -3.78
CA SER A 125 2.99 16.53 -3.06
C SER A 125 3.71 17.78 -2.53
N GLY A 126 2.96 18.81 -2.12
CA GLY A 126 3.50 20.13 -1.77
C GLY A 126 4.49 20.11 -0.60
N ASN A 127 5.72 20.56 -0.86
CA ASN A 127 6.80 20.67 0.11
C ASN A 127 6.64 21.91 1.02
N ASP A 128 6.15 23.01 0.45
CA ASP A 128 5.68 24.19 1.17
C ASP A 128 4.63 23.83 2.23
N ALA A 129 3.66 22.97 1.88
CA ALA A 129 2.68 22.45 2.82
C ALA A 129 3.32 21.56 3.91
N ALA A 130 4.34 20.75 3.58
CA ALA A 130 5.02 19.89 4.54
C ALA A 130 5.71 20.68 5.65
N TYR A 131 6.45 21.73 5.28
CA TYR A 131 7.07 22.63 6.25
C TYR A 131 6.02 23.43 7.03
N THR A 132 4.98 23.92 6.39
CA THR A 132 3.86 24.62 7.06
C THR A 132 3.23 23.74 8.13
N VAL A 133 2.89 22.49 7.80
CA VAL A 133 2.31 21.53 8.75
C VAL A 133 3.30 21.24 9.88
N ALA A 134 4.55 20.92 9.56
CA ALA A 134 5.55 20.54 10.56
C ALA A 134 5.76 21.65 11.60
N VAL A 135 5.99 22.88 11.14
CA VAL A 135 6.26 24.03 12.02
C VAL A 135 5.06 24.36 12.89
N ASN A 136 3.86 24.39 12.32
CA ASN A 136 2.66 24.75 13.08
C ASN A 136 2.24 23.66 14.06
N VAL A 137 2.36 22.38 13.71
CA VAL A 137 2.10 21.27 14.64
C VAL A 137 3.12 21.26 15.77
N ALA A 138 4.40 21.48 15.50
CA ALA A 138 5.43 21.54 16.54
C ALA A 138 5.18 22.68 17.54
N ARG A 139 4.93 23.90 17.06
CA ARG A 139 4.60 25.05 17.93
C ARG A 139 3.33 24.83 18.74
N HIS A 140 2.30 24.28 18.10
CA HIS A 140 1.03 23.98 18.77
C HIS A 140 1.20 22.92 19.87
N HIS A 141 1.87 21.81 19.56
CA HIS A 141 2.05 20.70 20.49
C HIS A 141 2.99 21.04 21.65
N SER A 142 4.07 21.78 21.39
CA SER A 142 5.01 22.23 22.42
C SER A 142 4.46 23.36 23.29
N GLY A 143 3.46 24.11 22.81
CA GLY A 143 2.98 25.34 23.44
C GLY A 143 3.90 26.55 23.26
N ASP A 144 4.94 26.44 22.44
CA ASP A 144 5.90 27.52 22.16
C ASP A 144 5.69 28.07 20.75
N SER A 145 4.92 29.15 20.64
CA SER A 145 4.72 29.86 19.37
C SER A 145 5.95 30.64 18.89
N SER A 146 6.95 30.86 19.75
CA SER A 146 8.17 31.62 19.43
C SER A 146 9.30 30.75 18.87
N MET A 147 9.15 29.42 18.95
CA MET A 147 10.10 28.43 18.42
C MET A 147 10.48 28.76 16.98
N SER A 148 11.78 28.77 16.68
CA SER A 148 12.27 29.04 15.32
C SER A 148 11.76 27.97 14.34
N ASN A 149 11.69 28.29 13.04
CA ASN A 149 11.24 27.30 12.04
C ASN A 149 12.15 26.06 12.02
N ALA A 150 13.46 26.22 12.21
CA ALA A 150 14.41 25.12 12.22
C ALA A 150 14.23 24.20 13.43
N ASP A 151 14.04 24.80 14.62
CA ASP A 151 13.78 24.03 15.85
C ASP A 151 12.43 23.33 15.77
N ALA A 152 11.41 23.98 15.21
CA ALA A 152 10.09 23.41 15.01
C ALA A 152 10.10 22.22 14.04
N VAL A 153 10.87 22.29 12.95
CA VAL A 153 11.06 21.14 12.06
C VAL A 153 11.78 19.99 12.78
N THR A 154 12.82 20.30 13.56
CA THR A 154 13.57 19.29 14.33
C THR A 154 12.66 18.61 15.35
N TYR A 155 11.85 19.40 16.07
CA TYR A 155 10.86 18.92 17.02
C TYR A 155 9.80 18.05 16.33
N PHE A 156 9.25 18.48 15.21
CA PHE A 156 8.29 17.70 14.43
C PHE A 156 8.89 16.37 13.95
N CYS A 157 10.13 16.37 13.46
CA CYS A 157 10.82 15.13 13.07
C CYS A 157 11.03 14.19 14.27
N SER A 158 11.23 14.72 15.48
CA SER A 158 11.27 13.88 16.68
C SER A 158 9.92 13.19 16.94
N LEU A 159 8.80 13.87 16.70
CA LEU A 159 7.46 13.28 16.78
C LEU A 159 7.24 12.21 15.69
N MET A 160 7.72 12.45 14.46
CA MET A 160 7.68 11.45 13.38
C MET A 160 8.45 10.17 13.76
N ASN A 161 9.65 10.31 14.31
CA ASN A 161 10.45 9.15 14.73
C ASN A 161 9.87 8.45 15.95
N ALA A 162 9.30 9.20 16.91
CA ALA A 162 8.59 8.62 18.04
C ALA A 162 7.39 7.79 17.56
N TYR A 163 6.59 8.32 16.62
CA TYR A 163 5.45 7.60 16.08
C TYR A 163 5.89 6.38 15.24
N ALA A 164 6.92 6.50 14.42
CA ALA A 164 7.49 5.36 13.70
C ALA A 164 7.88 4.22 14.66
N LYS A 165 8.54 4.56 15.78
CA LYS A 165 8.90 3.58 16.81
C LYS A 165 7.67 2.92 17.47
N GLU A 166 6.62 3.70 17.74
CA GLU A 166 5.36 3.18 18.28
C GLU A 166 4.67 2.20 17.32
N LEU A 167 4.76 2.45 16.00
CA LEU A 167 4.25 1.53 14.96
C LEU A 167 5.11 0.27 14.79
N GLY A 168 6.26 0.21 15.45
CA GLY A 168 7.19 -0.93 15.37
C GLY A 168 8.23 -0.81 14.27
N CYS A 169 8.39 0.36 13.64
CA CYS A 169 9.44 0.59 12.65
C CYS A 169 10.83 0.49 13.32
N LYS A 170 11.72 -0.32 12.75
CA LYS A 170 13.05 -0.61 13.37
C LYS A 170 14.20 0.07 12.67
N ASN A 171 14.03 0.40 11.40
CA ASN A 171 15.04 0.84 10.46
C ASN A 171 14.58 2.11 9.71
N THR A 172 13.94 3.03 10.44
CA THR A 172 13.46 4.32 9.92
C THR A 172 14.08 5.48 10.68
N SER A 173 14.39 6.56 9.95
CA SER A 173 14.77 7.85 10.51
C SER A 173 14.27 8.97 9.61
N PHE A 174 13.48 9.87 10.18
CA PHE A 174 13.00 11.08 9.52
C PHE A 174 13.76 12.30 10.05
N VAL A 175 14.34 13.09 9.14
CA VAL A 175 15.02 14.36 9.46
C VAL A 175 14.43 15.58 8.74
N ASN A 176 13.39 15.37 7.94
CA ASN A 176 12.61 16.42 7.31
C ASN A 176 11.16 15.91 7.09
N PRO A 177 10.17 16.80 6.93
CA PRO A 177 8.76 16.40 6.80
C PRO A 177 8.34 16.08 5.36
N GLU A 178 9.20 16.35 4.38
CA GLU A 178 8.83 16.32 2.96
C GLU A 178 9.38 15.10 2.21
N GLY A 179 10.41 14.45 2.75
CA GLY A 179 11.09 13.32 2.15
C GLY A 179 12.22 13.68 1.20
N TRP A 180 12.83 14.86 1.34
CA TRP A 180 13.99 15.22 0.53
C TRP A 180 15.23 14.41 0.93
N ASP A 181 16.09 14.14 -0.05
CA ASP A 181 17.28 13.30 0.11
C ASP A 181 18.23 13.83 1.20
N ASN A 182 18.59 12.92 2.11
CA ASN A 182 19.57 13.13 3.16
C ASN A 182 20.00 11.76 3.70
N ASP A 183 21.29 11.53 3.95
CA ASP A 183 21.80 10.23 4.42
C ASP A 183 21.21 9.75 5.75
N LYS A 184 20.69 10.69 6.56
CA LYS A 184 19.98 10.42 7.81
C LYS A 184 18.45 10.32 7.64
N HIS A 185 17.94 10.55 6.43
CA HIS A 185 16.54 10.38 6.06
C HIS A 185 16.35 9.06 5.30
N TYR A 186 15.80 8.04 5.95
CA TYR A 186 15.68 6.72 5.34
C TYR A 186 14.57 5.89 6.00
N SER A 187 14.20 4.82 5.31
CA SER A 187 13.37 3.75 5.88
C SER A 187 13.73 2.41 5.23
N THR A 188 12.90 1.40 5.46
CA THR A 188 12.83 0.16 4.68
C THR A 188 11.43 0.03 4.08
N ALA A 189 11.23 -0.83 3.08
CA ALA A 189 9.89 -1.03 2.54
C ALA A 189 8.97 -1.73 3.57
N GLU A 190 9.53 -2.60 4.41
CA GLU A 190 8.86 -3.21 5.57
C GLU A 190 8.32 -2.14 6.54
N ASP A 191 9.17 -1.20 6.96
CA ASP A 191 8.75 -0.14 7.89
C ASP A 191 7.77 0.84 7.24
N MET A 192 7.96 1.17 5.96
CA MET A 192 7.00 1.99 5.22
C MET A 192 5.65 1.29 5.03
N ALA A 193 5.61 -0.04 4.96
CA ALA A 193 4.35 -0.78 4.93
C ALA A 193 3.59 -0.61 6.25
N LEU A 194 4.26 -0.64 7.41
CA LEU A 194 3.62 -0.36 8.71
C LEU A 194 3.02 1.06 8.76
N ILE A 195 3.76 2.06 8.26
CA ILE A 195 3.30 3.44 8.18
C ILE A 195 2.10 3.57 7.23
N ALA A 196 2.16 2.92 6.08
CA ALA A 196 1.08 2.94 5.10
C ALA A 196 -0.17 2.22 5.61
N ILE A 197 -0.04 1.08 6.27
CA ILE A 197 -1.14 0.36 6.95
C ILE A 197 -1.80 1.25 8.01
N GLU A 198 -1.02 2.02 8.77
CA GLU A 198 -1.62 2.99 9.71
C GLU A 198 -2.31 4.14 8.99
N ALA A 199 -1.75 4.62 7.88
CA ALA A 199 -2.36 5.63 7.03
C ALA A 199 -3.71 5.17 6.44
N THR A 200 -3.85 3.90 6.07
CA THR A 200 -5.11 3.36 5.52
C THR A 200 -6.24 3.28 6.54
N LYS A 201 -5.93 3.20 7.84
CA LYS A 201 -6.94 3.25 8.91
C LYS A 201 -7.49 4.67 9.12
N ASN A 202 -6.79 5.70 8.66
CA ASN A 202 -7.23 7.08 8.80
C ASN A 202 -8.11 7.49 7.61
N VAL A 203 -9.43 7.55 7.83
CA VAL A 203 -10.44 7.92 6.82
C VAL A 203 -10.13 9.25 6.15
N PHE A 204 -9.56 10.21 6.87
CA PHE A 204 -9.22 11.51 6.30
C PHE A 204 -8.07 11.40 5.29
N ILE A 205 -7.04 10.59 5.59
CA ILE A 205 -5.93 10.34 4.66
C ILE A 205 -6.44 9.58 3.43
N THR A 206 -7.16 8.47 3.61
CA THR A 206 -7.62 7.65 2.48
C THR A 206 -8.59 8.41 1.56
N SER A 207 -9.59 9.08 2.13
CA SER A 207 -10.54 9.89 1.34
C SER A 207 -9.90 11.10 0.66
N THR A 208 -8.79 11.63 1.19
CA THR A 208 -8.04 12.70 0.54
C THR A 208 -7.17 12.14 -0.58
N ALA A 209 -6.46 11.05 -0.31
CA ALA A 209 -5.53 10.44 -1.25
C ALA A 209 -6.21 9.78 -2.46
N SER A 210 -7.51 9.48 -2.39
CA SER A 210 -8.33 8.97 -3.50
C SER A 210 -8.84 10.05 -4.45
N ILE A 211 -8.72 11.34 -4.09
CA ILE A 211 -9.16 12.44 -4.94
C ILE A 211 -8.20 12.55 -6.12
N GLN A 212 -8.70 12.40 -7.35
CA GLN A 212 -7.92 12.61 -8.57
C GLN A 212 -7.56 14.09 -8.76
N GLN A 213 -8.54 14.99 -8.61
CA GLN A 213 -8.30 16.43 -8.56
C GLN A 213 -9.43 17.12 -7.80
N LYS A 214 -9.15 18.27 -7.19
CA LYS A 214 -10.18 19.08 -6.52
C LYS A 214 -9.78 20.54 -6.43
N ARG A 215 -10.78 21.41 -6.56
CA ARG A 215 -10.65 22.84 -6.25
C ARG A 215 -10.69 23.05 -4.73
N PHE A 216 -9.72 23.79 -4.22
CA PHE A 216 -9.67 24.27 -2.86
C PHE A 216 -9.74 25.80 -2.84
N THR A 217 -10.50 26.36 -1.90
CA THR A 217 -10.62 27.80 -1.71
C THR A 217 -10.05 28.17 -0.35
N PHE A 218 -9.15 29.14 -0.33
CA PHE A 218 -8.51 29.66 0.86
C PHE A 218 -9.40 30.68 1.56
N TYR A 219 -9.09 31.03 2.80
CA TYR A 219 -9.84 32.05 3.54
C TYR A 219 -9.77 33.45 2.91
N SER A 220 -8.77 33.72 2.06
CA SER A 220 -8.67 34.96 1.28
C SER A 220 -9.68 35.03 0.12
N GLY A 221 -10.34 33.92 -0.23
CA GLY A 221 -11.19 33.80 -1.42
C GLY A 221 -10.42 33.34 -2.66
N GLU A 222 -9.09 33.33 -2.63
CA GLU A 222 -8.26 32.69 -3.65
C GLU A 222 -8.53 31.19 -3.72
N TRP A 223 -8.30 30.61 -4.88
CA TRP A 223 -8.52 29.18 -5.09
C TRP A 223 -7.46 28.58 -6.00
N ILE A 224 -7.26 27.28 -5.84
CA ILE A 224 -6.35 26.48 -6.64
C ILE A 224 -6.99 25.11 -6.90
N ILE A 225 -6.69 24.51 -8.04
CA ILE A 225 -6.97 23.10 -8.30
C ILE A 225 -5.69 22.34 -8.01
N TRP A 226 -5.78 21.37 -7.12
CA TRP A 226 -4.71 20.41 -6.91
C TRP A 226 -5.08 19.10 -7.57
N GLU A 227 -4.15 18.60 -8.35
CA GLU A 227 -4.20 17.30 -9.01
C GLU A 227 -3.36 16.30 -8.23
N ASN A 228 -3.80 15.06 -8.23
CA ASN A 228 -3.10 13.96 -7.58
C ASN A 228 -1.97 13.48 -8.47
N THR A 229 -0.78 13.40 -7.87
CA THR A 229 0.39 12.84 -8.54
C THR A 229 0.30 11.34 -8.84
N ASN A 230 -0.67 10.62 -8.26
CA ASN A 230 -0.90 9.20 -8.54
C ASN A 230 -1.71 9.01 -9.83
N LEU A 231 -1.01 8.69 -10.92
CA LEU A 231 -1.60 8.49 -12.25
C LEU A 231 -2.50 7.25 -12.35
N LEU A 232 -2.48 6.33 -11.38
CA LEU A 232 -3.41 5.20 -11.36
C LEU A 232 -4.88 5.66 -11.19
N LEU A 233 -5.09 6.84 -10.60
CA LEU A 233 -6.41 7.41 -10.32
C LEU A 233 -6.99 8.23 -11.48
N ASP A 234 -6.21 8.50 -12.53
CA ASP A 234 -6.62 9.40 -13.62
C ASP A 234 -7.12 8.59 -14.82
N PRO A 235 -8.43 8.59 -15.13
CA PRO A 235 -8.98 7.86 -16.27
C PRO A 235 -8.43 8.29 -17.63
N SER A 236 -7.81 9.47 -17.73
CA SER A 236 -7.16 9.95 -18.95
C SER A 236 -5.71 9.47 -19.09
N SER A 237 -5.13 8.90 -18.02
CA SER A 237 -3.78 8.36 -18.04
C SER A 237 -3.74 6.97 -18.65
N SER A 238 -2.67 6.66 -19.41
CA SER A 238 -2.39 5.30 -19.87
C SER A 238 -2.15 4.31 -18.71
N TYR A 239 -1.84 4.83 -17.52
CA TYR A 239 -1.61 4.04 -16.32
C TYR A 239 -2.85 3.86 -15.44
N TYR A 240 -4.02 4.35 -15.86
CA TYR A 240 -5.25 4.22 -15.11
C TYR A 240 -5.49 2.76 -14.69
N CYS A 241 -5.86 2.56 -13.43
CA CYS A 241 -6.23 1.28 -12.86
C CYS A 241 -7.56 1.45 -12.13
N GLU A 242 -8.62 0.80 -12.62
CA GLU A 242 -9.98 0.96 -12.08
C GLU A 242 -10.10 0.53 -10.61
N TYR A 243 -9.21 -0.34 -10.14
CA TYR A 243 -9.18 -0.81 -8.76
C TYR A 243 -8.42 0.12 -7.82
N ALA A 244 -7.63 1.07 -8.34
CA ALA A 244 -6.78 1.91 -7.50
C ALA A 244 -7.59 2.90 -6.66
N THR A 245 -7.27 2.98 -5.36
CA THR A 245 -7.96 3.85 -4.39
C THR A 245 -7.06 4.92 -3.78
N GLY A 246 -5.77 4.98 -4.14
CA GLY A 246 -4.95 6.18 -3.95
C GLY A 246 -3.61 5.96 -3.24
N LEU A 247 -3.42 6.65 -2.11
CA LEU A 247 -2.19 6.85 -1.32
C LEU A 247 -1.18 7.90 -1.84
N LYS A 248 0.04 7.51 -2.25
CA LYS A 248 1.12 8.51 -2.39
C LYS A 248 2.27 8.10 -3.29
N THR A 249 2.68 9.02 -4.16
CA THR A 249 3.91 8.93 -4.95
C THR A 249 5.12 9.59 -4.27
N GLY A 250 6.33 9.24 -4.69
CA GLY A 250 7.55 9.96 -4.35
C GLY A 250 8.55 9.95 -5.50
N THR A 251 9.35 11.01 -5.62
CA THR A 251 10.51 11.04 -6.52
C THR A 251 11.58 11.95 -5.96
N THR A 252 12.81 11.44 -5.92
CA THR A 252 14.05 12.19 -5.72
C THR A 252 15.16 11.47 -6.49
N ASP A 253 16.32 12.11 -6.65
CA ASP A 253 17.45 11.51 -7.36
C ASP A 253 17.93 10.23 -6.68
N SER A 254 17.97 10.21 -5.34
CA SER A 254 18.44 9.04 -4.58
C SER A 254 17.37 7.95 -4.43
N ALA A 255 16.09 8.32 -4.37
CA ALA A 255 14.99 7.35 -4.18
C ALA A 255 14.50 6.73 -5.49
N GLY A 256 14.84 7.33 -6.64
CA GLY A 256 14.18 7.03 -7.91
C GLY A 256 12.69 7.34 -7.85
N LYS A 257 11.89 6.56 -8.57
CA LYS A 257 10.42 6.69 -8.58
C LYS A 257 9.83 5.73 -7.54
N CYS A 258 9.07 6.27 -6.59
CA CYS A 258 8.38 5.51 -5.54
C CYS A 258 6.86 5.64 -5.68
N LEU A 259 6.14 4.60 -5.28
CA LEU A 259 4.68 4.56 -5.18
C LEU A 259 4.24 3.71 -3.99
N VAL A 260 3.33 4.25 -3.21
CA VAL A 260 2.51 3.51 -2.24
C VAL A 260 1.09 3.64 -2.76
N ALA A 261 0.48 2.52 -3.13
CA ALA A 261 -0.86 2.46 -3.71
C ALA A 261 -1.76 1.52 -2.92
N THR A 262 -3.00 1.93 -2.70
CA THR A 262 -4.08 1.02 -2.31
C THR A 262 -4.92 0.68 -3.52
N ALA A 263 -5.49 -0.53 -3.49
CA ALA A 263 -6.48 -0.95 -4.47
C ALA A 263 -7.52 -1.88 -3.85
N GLU A 264 -8.71 -1.87 -4.41
CA GLU A 264 -9.86 -2.66 -3.94
C GLU A 264 -10.62 -3.27 -5.12
N LYS A 265 -11.02 -4.53 -4.99
CA LYS A 265 -11.99 -5.19 -5.86
C LYS A 265 -12.77 -6.23 -5.05
N ASP A 266 -14.09 -6.26 -5.20
CA ASP A 266 -14.99 -7.26 -4.58
C ASP A 266 -14.75 -7.48 -3.07
N GLY A 267 -14.46 -6.40 -2.33
CA GLY A 267 -14.20 -6.43 -0.89
C GLY A 267 -12.76 -6.80 -0.49
N LYS A 268 -11.94 -7.29 -1.43
CA LYS A 268 -10.51 -7.52 -1.21
C LYS A 268 -9.74 -6.22 -1.33
N ASN A 269 -9.03 -5.86 -0.26
CA ASN A 269 -8.24 -4.63 -0.16
C ASN A 269 -6.75 -4.96 -0.08
N ILE A 270 -5.96 -4.34 -0.97
CA ILE A 270 -4.51 -4.53 -0.99
C ILE A 270 -3.75 -3.22 -0.90
N LEU A 271 -2.53 -3.33 -0.42
CA LEU A 271 -1.53 -2.27 -0.36
C LEU A 271 -0.28 -2.72 -1.12
N VAL A 272 0.15 -1.92 -2.09
CA VAL A 272 1.35 -2.16 -2.90
C VAL A 272 2.34 -1.01 -2.70
N LEU A 273 3.54 -1.34 -2.24
CA LEU A 273 4.66 -0.42 -2.11
C LEU A 273 5.71 -0.79 -3.15
N ALA A 274 6.19 0.21 -3.88
CA ALA A 274 7.23 0.09 -4.89
C ALA A 274 8.24 1.23 -4.70
N TYR A 275 9.51 0.89 -4.49
CA TYR A 275 10.60 1.84 -4.24
C TYR A 275 11.77 1.61 -5.19
N GLY A 276 12.42 2.70 -5.62
CA GLY A 276 13.59 2.63 -6.50
C GLY A 276 13.29 2.20 -7.93
N ALA A 277 12.09 2.48 -8.45
CA ALA A 277 11.82 2.28 -9.88
C ALA A 277 12.60 3.32 -10.70
N LYS A 278 13.15 2.90 -11.85
CA LYS A 278 13.99 3.76 -12.71
C LYS A 278 13.17 4.70 -13.58
N THR A 279 11.97 4.29 -13.98
CA THR A 279 11.11 5.02 -14.92
C THR A 279 9.69 5.17 -14.38
N GLU A 280 8.93 6.10 -14.96
CA GLU A 280 7.48 6.24 -14.68
C GLU A 280 6.71 4.97 -15.06
N THR A 281 7.08 4.35 -16.19
CA THR A 281 6.53 3.07 -16.61
C THR A 281 6.81 1.99 -15.56
N ASP A 282 8.04 1.87 -15.06
CA ASP A 282 8.35 0.90 -14.01
C ASP A 282 7.57 1.17 -12.72
N ARG A 283 7.33 2.44 -12.38
CA ARG A 283 6.54 2.82 -11.19
C ARG A 283 5.07 2.47 -11.35
N PHE A 284 4.45 2.87 -12.45
CA PHE A 284 3.00 2.81 -12.59
C PHE A 284 2.51 1.56 -13.32
N GLN A 285 3.09 1.23 -14.47
CA GLN A 285 2.64 0.08 -15.27
C GLN A 285 2.83 -1.23 -14.51
N ARG A 286 3.99 -1.43 -13.89
CA ARG A 286 4.26 -2.66 -13.10
C ARG A 286 3.38 -2.76 -11.86
N VAL A 287 3.16 -1.64 -11.16
CA VAL A 287 2.27 -1.64 -9.97
C VAL A 287 0.83 -1.89 -10.38
N LYS A 288 0.37 -1.32 -11.50
CA LYS A 288 -0.94 -1.64 -12.09
C LYS A 288 -1.04 -3.14 -12.39
N GLU A 289 -0.06 -3.73 -13.07
CA GLU A 289 -0.06 -5.16 -13.39
C GLU A 289 -0.04 -6.03 -12.13
N ILE A 290 0.66 -5.63 -11.07
CA ILE A 290 0.63 -6.33 -9.77
C ILE A 290 -0.76 -6.22 -9.14
N ILE A 291 -1.38 -5.04 -9.15
CA ILE A 291 -2.72 -4.82 -8.62
C ILE A 291 -3.74 -5.69 -9.37
N GLU A 292 -3.73 -5.62 -10.69
CA GLU A 292 -4.61 -6.41 -11.56
C GLU A 292 -4.36 -7.91 -11.33
N PHE A 293 -3.11 -8.36 -11.33
CA PHE A 293 -2.81 -9.77 -11.04
C PHE A 293 -3.33 -10.21 -9.66
N VAL A 294 -3.16 -9.41 -8.61
CA VAL A 294 -3.56 -9.82 -7.24
C VAL A 294 -5.07 -9.74 -7.02
N LEU A 295 -5.77 -8.83 -7.70
CA LEU A 295 -7.22 -8.60 -7.54
C LEU A 295 -8.08 -9.31 -8.59
N THR A 296 -7.54 -9.55 -9.79
CA THR A 296 -8.28 -10.11 -10.94
C THR A 296 -7.73 -11.42 -11.44
N ALA A 297 -6.56 -11.90 -10.97
CA ALA A 297 -6.30 -13.31 -11.21
C ALA A 297 -7.49 -14.03 -10.60
N PRO A 298 -8.29 -14.79 -11.39
CA PRO A 298 -9.07 -15.83 -10.79
C PRO A 298 -7.99 -16.61 -10.05
N PHE A 299 -8.07 -16.64 -8.72
CA PHE A 299 -7.36 -17.66 -8.00
C PHE A 299 -8.06 -18.93 -8.51
N LEU A 300 -7.60 -19.45 -9.65
CA LEU A 300 -8.24 -20.56 -10.33
C LEU A 300 -8.28 -21.66 -9.26
N GLY A 301 -9.45 -22.23 -9.01
CA GLY A 301 -9.66 -23.17 -7.92
C GLY A 301 -9.85 -22.62 -6.51
N ASP A 302 -9.84 -21.31 -6.29
CA ASP A 302 -10.32 -20.65 -5.07
C ASP A 302 -11.74 -20.16 -5.35
N ILE A 303 -12.71 -20.99 -5.00
CA ILE A 303 -14.11 -20.79 -5.36
C ILE A 303 -14.76 -19.77 -4.43
N ASP A 304 -14.31 -19.71 -3.17
CA ASP A 304 -14.86 -18.84 -2.14
C ASP A 304 -14.15 -17.49 -1.99
N CYS A 305 -13.09 -17.24 -2.78
CA CYS A 305 -12.32 -16.00 -2.83
C CYS A 305 -11.64 -15.63 -1.51
N ASP A 306 -11.34 -16.61 -0.66
CA ASP A 306 -10.59 -16.38 0.57
C ASP A 306 -9.07 -16.17 0.31
N GLY A 307 -8.65 -16.26 -0.96
CA GLY A 307 -7.27 -16.11 -1.40
C GLY A 307 -6.48 -17.42 -1.37
N ALA A 308 -7.12 -18.55 -1.06
CA ALA A 308 -6.51 -19.86 -1.01
C ALA A 308 -7.28 -20.91 -1.83
N VAL A 309 -6.55 -21.63 -2.70
CA VAL A 309 -7.07 -22.85 -3.32
C VAL A 309 -7.07 -23.97 -2.28
N SER A 310 -8.23 -24.44 -1.85
CA SER A 310 -8.39 -25.35 -0.72
C SER A 310 -9.22 -26.60 -1.05
N ALA A 311 -9.24 -27.54 -0.10
CA ALA A 311 -10.15 -28.69 -0.20
C ALA A 311 -11.63 -28.30 -0.05
N ALA A 312 -11.93 -27.11 0.51
CA ALA A 312 -13.30 -26.59 0.54
C ALA A 312 -13.75 -26.21 -0.86
N ASP A 313 -12.89 -25.60 -1.65
CA ASP A 313 -13.13 -25.25 -3.05
C ASP A 313 -13.35 -26.47 -3.93
N ALA A 314 -12.47 -27.47 -3.80
CA ALA A 314 -12.65 -28.74 -4.50
C ALA A 314 -13.97 -29.42 -4.14
N ARG A 315 -14.38 -29.37 -2.86
CA ARG A 315 -15.67 -29.89 -2.41
C ARG A 315 -16.83 -29.10 -2.98
N PHE A 316 -16.70 -27.77 -3.08
CA PHE A 316 -17.69 -26.91 -3.71
C PHE A 316 -17.87 -27.33 -5.16
N VAL A 317 -16.79 -27.39 -5.95
CA VAL A 317 -16.84 -27.81 -7.36
C VAL A 317 -17.42 -29.20 -7.52
N LEU A 318 -17.07 -30.14 -6.63
CA LEU A 318 -17.63 -31.49 -6.67
C LEU A 318 -19.16 -31.47 -6.44
N ARG A 319 -19.65 -30.67 -5.49
CA ARG A 319 -21.09 -30.54 -5.22
C ARG A 319 -21.81 -29.81 -6.37
N ALA A 320 -21.21 -28.77 -6.91
CA ALA A 320 -21.71 -28.04 -8.08
C ALA A 320 -21.82 -28.95 -9.32
N SER A 321 -20.84 -29.83 -9.55
CA SER A 321 -20.84 -30.79 -10.67
C SER A 321 -22.01 -31.79 -10.66
N VAL A 322 -22.68 -31.93 -9.51
CA VAL A 322 -23.87 -32.78 -9.33
C VAL A 322 -25.12 -31.96 -8.98
N LEU A 323 -25.12 -30.66 -9.27
CA LEU A 323 -26.25 -29.72 -9.08
C LEU A 323 -26.71 -29.60 -7.61
N LEU A 324 -25.80 -29.81 -6.65
CA LEU A 324 -26.06 -29.63 -5.21
C LEU A 324 -25.68 -28.23 -4.69
N GLU A 325 -25.15 -27.37 -5.57
CA GLU A 325 -24.83 -25.97 -5.32
C GLU A 325 -25.24 -25.16 -6.56
N GLU A 326 -25.59 -23.88 -6.37
CA GLU A 326 -25.90 -22.97 -7.47
C GLU A 326 -24.60 -22.50 -8.14
N ILE A 327 -24.56 -22.56 -9.48
CA ILE A 327 -23.39 -22.15 -10.27
C ILE A 327 -23.68 -20.78 -10.86
N THR A 328 -22.91 -19.78 -10.41
CA THR A 328 -22.85 -18.46 -11.06
C THR A 328 -21.78 -18.46 -12.15
N ASP A 329 -21.82 -17.49 -13.06
CA ASP A 329 -20.80 -17.33 -14.11
C ASP A 329 -19.39 -17.18 -13.52
N ASP A 330 -19.28 -16.51 -12.38
CA ASP A 330 -18.05 -16.25 -11.63
C ASP A 330 -17.49 -17.53 -10.96
N ILE A 331 -18.35 -18.37 -10.38
CA ILE A 331 -17.98 -19.69 -9.87
C ILE A 331 -17.52 -20.60 -11.01
N LEU A 332 -18.21 -20.54 -12.16
CA LEU A 332 -17.85 -21.30 -13.34
C LEU A 332 -16.46 -20.87 -13.86
N GLU A 333 -16.21 -19.57 -13.94
CA GLU A 333 -14.92 -19.02 -14.40
C GLU A 333 -13.74 -19.42 -13.49
N ARG A 334 -13.94 -19.43 -12.16
CA ARG A 334 -12.89 -19.85 -11.20
C ARG A 334 -12.72 -21.36 -11.10
N GLY A 335 -13.82 -22.11 -11.25
CA GLY A 335 -13.85 -23.55 -11.01
C GLY A 335 -13.66 -24.41 -12.23
N ASP A 336 -13.84 -23.89 -13.45
CA ASP A 336 -13.63 -24.61 -14.72
C ASP A 336 -12.15 -24.53 -15.12
N ILE A 337 -11.35 -25.36 -14.48
CA ILE A 337 -9.89 -25.38 -14.64
C ILE A 337 -9.52 -25.82 -16.05
N ASP A 338 -10.24 -26.80 -16.60
CA ASP A 338 -9.95 -27.35 -17.93
C ASP A 338 -10.58 -26.56 -19.08
N ARG A 339 -11.35 -25.52 -18.77
CA ARG A 339 -12.05 -24.62 -19.71
C ARG A 339 -13.02 -25.36 -20.63
N SER A 340 -13.64 -26.41 -20.12
CA SER A 340 -14.64 -27.18 -20.86
C SER A 340 -15.99 -26.45 -21.03
N GLY A 341 -16.20 -25.36 -20.29
CA GLY A 341 -17.45 -24.64 -20.17
C GLY A 341 -18.39 -25.24 -19.10
N SER A 342 -17.89 -26.08 -18.20
CA SER A 342 -18.67 -26.74 -17.15
C SER A 342 -17.83 -27.17 -15.96
N LEU A 343 -18.41 -27.19 -14.75
CA LEU A 343 -17.73 -27.74 -13.57
C LEU A 343 -17.82 -29.26 -13.52
N SER A 344 -16.67 -29.92 -13.43
CA SER A 344 -16.58 -31.39 -13.42
C SER A 344 -15.81 -31.93 -12.22
N SER A 345 -15.91 -33.25 -12.01
CA SER A 345 -15.01 -33.94 -11.08
C SER A 345 -13.54 -33.87 -11.49
N GLY A 346 -13.26 -33.59 -12.78
CA GLY A 346 -11.91 -33.35 -13.29
C GLY A 346 -11.36 -32.04 -12.74
N ASP A 347 -12.17 -30.98 -12.78
CA ASP A 347 -11.82 -29.69 -12.20
C ASP A 347 -11.69 -29.78 -10.69
N ALA A 348 -12.66 -30.37 -9.99
CA ALA A 348 -12.57 -30.61 -8.55
C ALA A 348 -11.31 -31.39 -8.19
N ARG A 349 -10.88 -32.32 -9.05
CA ARG A 349 -9.64 -33.08 -8.86
C ARG A 349 -8.42 -32.21 -9.11
N MET A 350 -8.40 -31.36 -10.14
CA MET A 350 -7.29 -30.42 -10.38
C MET A 350 -7.20 -29.40 -9.26
N ILE A 351 -8.33 -28.84 -8.81
CA ILE A 351 -8.43 -27.94 -7.65
C ILE A 351 -7.96 -28.65 -6.39
N LEU A 352 -8.41 -29.88 -6.14
CA LEU A 352 -7.95 -30.65 -4.99
C LEU A 352 -6.45 -30.88 -5.11
N ARG A 353 -5.95 -31.26 -6.28
CA ARG A 353 -4.53 -31.49 -6.56
C ARG A 353 -3.71 -30.21 -6.43
N ALA A 354 -4.26 -29.05 -6.81
CA ALA A 354 -3.62 -27.74 -6.68
C ALA A 354 -3.64 -27.20 -5.26
N SER A 355 -4.74 -27.42 -4.52
CA SER A 355 -4.81 -27.19 -3.07
C SER A 355 -3.78 -28.02 -2.32
N VAL A 356 -3.33 -29.11 -2.94
CA VAL A 356 -2.26 -29.97 -2.49
C VAL A 356 -1.01 -29.92 -3.39
N GLY A 357 -0.77 -28.82 -4.12
CA GLY A 357 0.49 -28.54 -4.85
C GLY A 357 0.93 -29.57 -5.91
N LEU A 358 0.09 -30.55 -6.24
CA LEU A 358 0.34 -31.62 -7.22
C LEU A 358 0.07 -31.19 -8.67
N GLU A 359 -0.55 -30.02 -8.87
CA GLU A 359 -0.99 -29.51 -10.16
C GLU A 359 -0.96 -27.98 -10.11
N LYS A 360 -0.52 -27.33 -11.20
CA LYS A 360 -0.64 -25.88 -11.37
C LYS A 360 -1.92 -25.61 -12.12
N LEU A 361 -2.70 -24.64 -11.66
CA LEU A 361 -3.94 -24.20 -12.29
C LEU A 361 -3.67 -23.04 -13.25
#